data_AF-A0A3C2CP18-F1
#
_entry.id   AF-A0A3C2CP18-F1
#
_cell.length_a   1.000
_cell.length_b   1.000
_cell.length_c   1.000
_cell.angle_alpha   90.00
_cell.angle_beta   90.00
_cell.angle_gamma   90.00
#
_symmetry.space_group_name_H-M   'P 1'
#
loop_
_entity.id
_entity.type
_entity.pdbx_description
1 polymer ?
#
loop_
_entity_poly.entity_id
_entity_poly.type
_entity_poly.pdbx_seq_one_letter_code
_entity_poly.pdbx_strand_id
1 'polypeptide(L)' 'MYPNPIQEFIARFASLPSIGPRQASRLAFHLLKKSTGELQDYA' A
#
# COMPACT_ATOMS: atom_id res chain seq x y z
N MET A 1 14.40 5.64 4.75
CA MET A 1 13.23 6.30 4.12
C MET A 1 13.06 5.73 2.73
N TYR A 2 11.83 5.39 2.30
CA TYR A 2 11.58 4.95 0.92
C TYR A 2 11.50 6.14 -0.04
N PRO A 3 11.59 5.95 -1.37
CA PRO A 3 11.25 7.01 -2.34
C PRO A 3 9.87 7.62 -2.10
N ASN A 4 9.70 8.91 -2.40
CA ASN A 4 8.44 9.65 -2.18
C ASN A 4 7.18 8.91 -2.68
N PRO A 5 7.16 8.31 -3.89
CA PRO A 5 5.97 7.60 -4.36
C PRO A 5 5.55 6.44 -3.45
N ILE A 6 6.52 5.74 -2.87
CA ILE A 6 6.25 4.63 -1.93
C ILE A 6 5.75 5.19 -0.59
N GLN A 7 6.32 6.30 -0.11
CA GLN A 7 5.86 6.93 1.13
C GLN A 7 4.41 7.42 1.01
N GLU A 8 4.07 8.09 -0.09
CA GLU A 8 2.71 8.55 -0.38
C GLU A 8 1.74 7.37 -0.49
N PHE A 9 2.16 6.28 -1.12
CA PHE A 9 1.33 5.07 -1.23
C PHE A 9 1.06 4.43 0.13
N ILE A 10 2.08 4.34 1.00
CA ILE A 10 1.91 3.87 2.38
C ILE A 10 0.99 4.83 3.17
N ALA A 11 1.15 6.14 2.99
CA ALA A 11 0.34 7.14 3.69
C ALA A 11 -1.15 7.02 3.37
N ARG A 12 -1.51 6.69 2.11
CA ARG A 12 -2.90 6.43 1.71
C ARG A 12 -3.54 5.25 2.45
N PHE A 13 -2.77 4.18 2.73
CA PHE A 13 -3.29 3.08 3.55
C PHE A 13 -3.36 3.44 5.04
N ALA A 14 -2.42 4.24 5.54
CA ALA A 14 -2.40 4.66 6.93
C ALA A 14 -3.54 5.64 7.28
N SER A 15 -4.16 6.29 6.30
CA SER A 15 -5.33 7.15 6.53
C SER A 15 -6.64 6.37 6.69
N LEU A 16 -6.64 5.05 6.49
CA LEU A 16 -7.82 4.22 6.68
C LEU A 16 -8.04 3.92 8.17
N PRO A 17 -9.32 3.84 8.63
CA PRO A 17 -9.61 3.51 10.02
C PRO A 17 -9.02 2.13 10.35
N SER A 18 -8.43 2.02 11.55
CA SER A 18 -7.83 0.78 12.09
C SER A 18 -6.55 0.28 11.39
N ILE A 19 -6.00 1.01 10.40
CA ILE A 19 -4.76 0.62 9.71
C ILE A 19 -3.58 1.47 10.19
N GLY A 20 -2.78 0.91 11.10
CA GLY A 20 -1.57 1.57 11.59
C GLY A 20 -0.40 1.55 10.58
N PRO A 21 0.68 2.34 10.82
CA PRO A 21 1.80 2.50 9.88
C PRO A 21 2.47 1.18 9.43
N ARG A 22 2.60 0.22 10.35
CA ARG A 22 3.15 -1.12 10.04
C ARG A 22 2.24 -1.90 9.10
N GLN A 23 0.92 -1.85 9.33
CA GLN A 23 -0.06 -2.53 8.49
C GLN A 23 -0.16 -1.87 7.12
N ALA A 24 -0.15 -0.54 7.08
CA ALA A 24 -0.13 0.23 5.84
C ALA A 24 1.07 -0.12 4.95
N SER A 25 2.27 -0.18 5.55
CA SER A 25 3.49 -0.61 4.84
C SER A 25 3.34 -2.04 4.29
N ARG A 26 2.81 -2.96 5.10
CA ARG A 26 2.59 -4.37 4.69
C ARG A 26 1.64 -4.47 3.51
N LEU A 27 0.53 -3.73 3.52
CA LEU A 27 -0.45 -3.72 2.43
C LEU A 27 0.13 -3.11 1.16
N ALA A 28 0.80 -1.97 1.28
CA ALA A 28 1.47 -1.32 0.15
C ALA A 28 2.47 -2.26 -0.53
N PHE A 29 3.36 -2.89 0.24
CA PHE A 29 4.34 -3.84 -0.32
C PHE A 29 3.72 -5.16 -0.79
N HIS A 30 2.58 -5.58 -0.24
CA HIS A 30 1.84 -6.71 -0.77
C HIS A 30 1.34 -6.43 -2.20
N LEU A 31 0.73 -5.26 -2.43
CA LEU A 31 0.21 -4.87 -3.74
C LEU A 31 1.31 -4.57 -4.75
N LEU A 32 2.45 -3.98 -4.34
CA LEU A 32 3.59 -3.76 -5.23
C LEU A 32 4.21 -5.07 -5.79
N LYS A 33 3.95 -6.21 -5.15
CA LYS A 33 4.40 -7.52 -5.61
C LYS A 33 3.41 -8.21 -6.56
N LYS A 34 2.20 -7.65 -6.71
CA LYS A 34 1.14 -8.22 -7.54
C LYS A 34 1.32 -7.82 -8.99
N SER A 35 0.92 -8.71 -9.90
CA SER A 35 0.82 -8.39 -11.32
C SER A 35 -0.34 -7.44 -11.59
N THR A 36 -0.32 -6.74 -12.72
CA THR A 36 -1.40 -5.81 -13.11
C THR A 36 -2.75 -6.52 -13.23
N GLY A 37 -2.78 -7.77 -13.71
CA GLY A 37 -4.00 -8.58 -13.77
C GLY A 37 -4.58 -8.87 -12.39
N GLU A 38 -3.74 -9.22 -11.40
CA GLU A 38 -4.21 -9.44 -10.03
C GLU A 38 -4.68 -8.14 -9.35
N LEU A 39 -4.17 -6.98 -9.75
CA LEU A 39 -4.60 -5.69 -9.19
C LEU A 39 -6.00 -5.28 -9.65
N GLN A 40 -6.45 -5.78 -10.81
CA GLN A 40 -7.76 -5.48 -11.37
C GLN A 40 -8.92 -5.94 -10.47
N ASP A 41 -8.71 -7.03 -9.72
CA ASP A 41 -9.72 -7.62 -8.83
C ASP A 41 -9.99 -6.78 -7.56
N TYR A 42 -9.14 -5.79 -7.26
CA TYR A 42 -9.26 -4.93 -6.07
C TYR A 42 -9.93 -3.57 -6.36
N ALA A 43 -10.10 -3.21 -7.64
CA ALA A 43 -10.61 -1.91 -8.09
C ALA A 43 -12.13 -1.93 -8.28
#